data_AF-A0A2H5WZ10-F1
#
_entry.id   AF-A0A2H5WZ10-F1
#
_cell.length_a   1.000
_cell.length_b   1.000
_cell.length_c   1.000
_cell.angle_alpha   90.00
_cell.angle_beta   90.00
_cell.angle_gamma   90.00
#
_symmetry.space_group_name_H-M   'P 1'
#
loop_
_entity.id
_entity.type
_entity.pdbx_description
1 polymer ?
#
loop_
_entity_poly.entity_id
_entity_poly.type
_entity_poly.pdbx_seq_one_letter_code
_entity_poly.pdbx_strand_id
1 'polypeptide(L)'
;MKLVKQWSTARVVTLVMGVLLVLYGVNTVYGYYQLSRMRLHPIAPSSFTLLGFPSREMEERRWKIIITQEVPKVVEVLREQRFGRPELGAEEGAVRRVAIEQVLKVCPVVLTEQHIQDVWLERREAEVLRARPEYFVVHLRLTPEGRARLWHYARTYVARPRALGEPPTDERLLLIVDKQPWAAPIIRSEVASSWWLLSRAAALQTSDVQIQPIFDEEIANEIVNGFHRAQRLARKEAVP
;
A
#
# COMPACT_ATOMS: atom_id res chain seq x y z
N MET A 1 -24.26 -13.75 -57.92
CA MET A 1 -23.19 -12.93 -57.32
C MET A 1 -23.65 -12.42 -55.97
N LYS A 2 -22.85 -12.68 -54.93
CA LYS A 2 -23.22 -12.49 -53.51
C LYS A 2 -23.44 -11.01 -53.18
N LEU A 3 -24.58 -10.69 -52.57
CA LEU A 3 -24.83 -9.42 -51.89
C LEU A 3 -23.82 -9.26 -50.76
N VAL A 4 -22.79 -8.45 -50.98
CA VAL A 4 -21.97 -7.91 -49.89
C VAL A 4 -22.82 -6.84 -49.23
N LYS A 5 -23.52 -7.23 -48.16
CA LYS A 5 -24.33 -6.34 -47.32
C LYS A 5 -23.39 -5.22 -46.84
N GLN A 6 -23.57 -3.99 -47.31
CA GLN A 6 -22.82 -2.84 -46.79
C GLN A 6 -23.24 -2.61 -45.33
N TRP A 7 -22.34 -2.89 -44.40
CA TRP A 7 -22.56 -2.56 -42.99
C TRP A 7 -22.37 -1.05 -42.84
N SER A 8 -23.34 -0.37 -42.22
CA SER A 8 -23.15 1.03 -41.86
C SER A 8 -22.00 1.15 -40.86
N THR A 9 -21.22 2.22 -40.98
CA THR A 9 -20.11 2.56 -40.06
C THR A 9 -20.54 2.48 -38.60
N ALA A 10 -21.77 2.88 -38.28
CA ALA A 10 -22.35 2.75 -36.94
C ALA A 10 -22.38 1.29 -36.43
N ARG A 11 -22.80 0.32 -37.26
CA ARG A 11 -22.83 -1.10 -36.88
C ARG A 11 -21.42 -1.69 -36.68
N VAL A 12 -20.47 -1.26 -37.50
CA VAL A 12 -19.07 -1.69 -37.35
C VAL A 12 -18.50 -1.13 -36.04
N VAL A 13 -18.74 0.15 -35.73
CA VAL A 13 -18.31 0.77 -34.47
C VAL A 13 -18.95 0.08 -33.27
N THR A 14 -20.26 -0.17 -33.29
CA THR A 14 -20.95 -0.87 -32.18
C THR A 14 -20.41 -2.29 -31.99
N LEU A 15 -20.16 -3.02 -33.09
CA LEU A 15 -19.58 -4.37 -33.02
C LEU A 15 -18.17 -4.32 -32.44
N VAL A 16 -17.30 -3.44 -32.94
CA VAL A 16 -15.92 -3.31 -32.47
C VAL A 16 -15.89 -2.90 -30.99
N MET A 17 -16.68 -1.91 -30.59
CA MET A 17 -16.80 -1.49 -29.20
C MET A 17 -17.35 -2.62 -28.31
N GLY A 18 -18.36 -3.34 -28.78
CA GLY A 18 -18.91 -4.50 -28.06
C GLY A 18 -17.87 -5.60 -27.86
N VAL A 19 -17.13 -5.95 -28.91
CA VAL A 19 -16.06 -6.96 -28.84
C VAL A 19 -14.93 -6.51 -27.91
N LEU A 20 -14.50 -5.24 -27.99
CA LEU A 20 -13.47 -4.69 -27.11
C LEU A 20 -13.93 -4.70 -25.64
N LEU A 21 -15.18 -4.34 -25.36
CA LEU A 21 -15.75 -4.39 -24.01
C LEU A 21 -15.82 -5.81 -23.45
N VAL A 22 -16.20 -6.79 -24.28
CA VAL A 22 -16.22 -8.20 -23.88
C VAL A 22 -14.81 -8.72 -23.62
N LEU A 23 -13.87 -8.47 -24.53
CA LEU A 23 -12.47 -8.87 -24.35
C LEU A 23 -11.85 -8.25 -23.09
N TYR A 24 -12.13 -6.97 -22.87
CA TYR A 24 -11.73 -6.26 -21.66
C TYR A 24 -12.34 -6.90 -20.40
N GLY A 25 -13.66 -7.10 -20.38
CA GLY A 25 -14.37 -7.70 -19.25
C GLY A 25 -13.87 -9.11 -18.92
N VAL A 26 -13.67 -9.96 -19.93
CA VAL A 26 -13.11 -11.31 -19.76
C VAL A 26 -11.69 -11.23 -19.21
N ASN A 27 -10.83 -10.36 -19.75
CA ASN A 27 -9.45 -10.22 -19.28
C ASN A 27 -9.40 -9.72 -17.83
N THR A 28 -10.24 -8.75 -17.47
CA THR A 28 -10.34 -8.22 -16.11
C THR A 28 -10.85 -9.27 -15.11
N VAL A 29 -11.91 -10.00 -15.45
CA VAL A 29 -12.48 -11.06 -14.59
C VAL A 29 -11.50 -12.22 -14.45
N TYR A 30 -10.81 -12.61 -15.53
CA TYR A 30 -9.79 -13.64 -15.49
C TYR A 30 -8.58 -13.23 -14.64
N GLY A 31 -8.10 -11.99 -14.79
CA GLY A 31 -7.04 -11.43 -13.96
C GLY A 31 -7.41 -11.43 -12.47
N TYR A 32 -8.62 -10.97 -12.12
CA TYR A 32 -9.13 -11.07 -10.76
C TYR A 32 -9.19 -12.52 -10.25
N TYR A 33 -9.72 -13.43 -11.07
CA TYR A 33 -9.86 -14.84 -10.70
C TYR A 33 -8.49 -15.46 -10.38
N GLN A 34 -7.48 -15.21 -11.22
CA GLN A 34 -6.12 -15.67 -10.95
C GLN A 34 -5.53 -15.07 -9.67
N LEU A 35 -5.64 -13.75 -9.48
CA LEU A 35 -5.11 -13.07 -8.30
C LEU A 35 -5.73 -13.59 -6.99
N SER A 36 -7.04 -13.84 -6.98
CA SER A 36 -7.77 -14.31 -5.80
C SER A 36 -7.43 -15.75 -5.39
N ARG A 37 -6.90 -16.56 -6.32
CA ARG A 37 -6.52 -17.97 -6.08
C ARG A 37 -5.02 -18.21 -6.11
N MET A 38 -4.23 -17.14 -6.16
CA MET A 38 -2.79 -17.24 -6.21
C MET A 38 -2.27 -17.90 -4.92
N ARG A 39 -1.40 -18.90 -5.06
CA ARG A 39 -0.74 -19.53 -3.91
C ARG A 39 0.41 -18.64 -3.45
N LEU A 40 0.21 -17.92 -2.37
CA LEU A 40 1.17 -16.98 -1.81
C LEU A 40 2.03 -17.67 -0.76
N HIS A 41 3.28 -17.98 -1.12
CA HIS A 41 4.24 -18.54 -0.17
C HIS A 41 4.78 -17.45 0.76
N PRO A 42 5.14 -17.78 2.01
CA PRO A 42 5.86 -16.87 2.90
C PRO A 42 7.14 -16.37 2.23
N ILE A 43 7.46 -15.11 2.44
CA ILE A 43 8.62 -14.43 1.86
C ILE A 43 9.56 -13.96 2.96
N ALA A 44 10.87 -14.06 2.72
CA ALA A 44 11.88 -13.53 3.63
C ALA A 44 12.03 -12.01 3.45
N PRO A 45 12.46 -11.28 4.50
CA PRO A 45 12.81 -9.87 4.37
C PRO A 45 13.98 -9.66 3.41
N SER A 46 13.96 -8.56 2.69
CA SER A 46 15.02 -8.09 1.78
C SER A 46 15.43 -6.64 2.10
N SER A 47 16.33 -6.06 1.30
CA SER A 47 16.75 -4.66 1.44
C SER A 47 15.62 -3.65 1.28
N PHE A 48 14.51 -4.02 0.61
CA PHE A 48 13.30 -3.19 0.55
C PHE A 48 12.10 -4.04 0.95
N THR A 49 11.58 -3.82 2.15
CA THR A 49 10.55 -4.68 2.74
C THR A 49 9.38 -3.86 3.26
N LEU A 50 8.15 -4.29 2.94
CA LEU A 50 6.94 -3.83 3.60
C LEU A 50 6.43 -4.91 4.54
N LEU A 51 6.55 -4.65 5.84
CA LEU A 51 6.00 -5.52 6.88
C LEU A 51 4.57 -5.13 7.19
N GLY A 52 3.73 -6.11 7.46
CA GLY A 52 2.42 -5.90 8.05
C GLY A 52 2.57 -5.60 9.53
N PHE A 53 1.94 -4.52 10.02
CA PHE A 53 1.92 -4.18 11.43
C PHE A 53 0.50 -4.30 11.97
N PRO A 54 0.06 -5.51 12.37
CA PRO A 54 -1.30 -5.76 12.85
C PRO A 54 -1.57 -5.03 14.16
N SER A 55 -2.37 -3.97 14.11
CA SER A 55 -2.54 -3.02 15.23
C SER A 55 -2.99 -3.69 16.53
N ARG A 56 -3.93 -4.65 16.46
CA ARG A 56 -4.42 -5.39 17.63
C ARG A 56 -3.37 -6.27 18.29
N GLU A 57 -2.60 -7.02 17.50
CA GLU A 57 -1.54 -7.90 18.03
C GLU A 57 -0.42 -7.08 18.65
N MET A 58 -0.19 -5.87 18.13
CA MET A 58 0.83 -4.95 18.63
C MET A 58 0.37 -4.27 19.91
N GLU A 59 -0.92 -3.95 20.03
CA GLU A 59 -1.55 -3.45 21.26
C GLU A 59 -1.51 -4.52 22.37
N GLU A 60 -1.89 -5.77 22.08
CA GLU A 60 -1.78 -6.90 23.01
C GLU A 60 -0.34 -7.10 23.50
N ARG A 61 0.65 -6.83 22.63
CA ARG A 61 2.09 -6.89 22.97
C ARG A 61 2.63 -5.63 23.62
N ARG A 62 1.85 -4.54 23.70
CA ARG A 62 2.27 -3.19 24.15
C ARG A 62 3.45 -2.62 23.35
N TRP A 63 3.47 -2.88 22.05
CA TRP A 63 4.50 -2.40 21.13
C TRP A 63 4.11 -1.05 20.54
N LYS A 64 5.02 -0.08 20.60
CA LYS A 64 4.88 1.21 19.92
C LYS A 64 6.03 1.33 18.92
N ILE A 65 5.72 1.54 17.65
CA ILE A 65 6.75 1.79 16.63
C ILE A 65 7.31 3.18 16.92
N ILE A 66 8.60 3.25 17.25
CA ILE A 66 9.34 4.50 17.19
C ILE A 66 9.88 4.59 15.77
N ILE A 67 9.20 5.36 14.92
CA ILE A 67 9.69 5.66 13.58
C ILE A 67 10.71 6.78 13.77
N THR A 68 11.96 6.54 13.37
CA THR A 68 13.10 7.47 13.54
C THR A 68 12.82 8.86 12.99
N GLN A 69 11.94 8.94 11.99
CA GLN A 69 11.35 10.15 11.46
C GLN A 69 9.84 9.91 11.36
N GLU A 70 9.07 10.30 12.39
CA GLU A 70 7.62 10.36 12.24
C GLU A 70 7.33 11.33 11.09
N VAL A 71 6.82 10.80 9.98
CA VAL A 71 6.01 11.57 9.06
C VAL A 71 4.96 12.27 9.92
N PRO A 72 5.01 13.61 10.08
CA PRO A 72 4.13 14.28 11.02
C PRO A 72 2.70 13.97 10.58
N LYS A 73 1.93 13.36 11.49
CA LYS A 73 0.48 13.27 11.34
C LYS A 73 0.00 14.69 11.18
N VAL A 74 -0.32 15.13 9.96
CA VAL A 74 -1.27 16.23 9.83
C VAL A 74 -2.61 15.63 10.13
N VAL A 75 -2.87 15.69 11.42
CA VAL A 75 -4.13 15.51 12.09
C VAL A 75 -5.12 16.49 11.44
N GLU A 76 -5.92 16.03 10.48
CA GLU A 76 -7.26 16.59 10.28
C GLU A 76 -8.11 16.20 11.50
N VAL A 77 -7.83 16.80 12.67
CA VAL A 77 -8.79 16.84 13.78
C VAL A 77 -9.56 18.13 13.60
N LEU A 78 -10.48 18.09 12.62
CA LEU A 78 -11.72 18.85 12.70
C LEU A 78 -12.68 18.08 13.60
N ARG A 79 -12.40 18.05 14.90
CA ARG A 79 -13.38 17.87 15.97
C ARG A 79 -12.70 18.10 17.30
N GLU A 80 -13.08 19.20 17.94
CA GLU A 80 -12.83 19.62 19.33
C GLU A 80 -12.37 18.48 20.28
N GLN A 81 -11.10 18.06 20.19
CA GLN A 81 -10.43 17.43 21.30
C GLN A 81 -9.84 18.56 22.11
N ARG A 82 -10.33 18.74 23.35
CA ARG A 82 -9.71 19.64 24.32
C ARG A 82 -8.23 19.28 24.39
N PHE A 83 -7.38 20.21 23.96
CA PHE A 83 -5.94 20.09 24.04
C PHE A 83 -5.56 19.98 25.53
N GLY A 84 -5.36 18.74 25.99
CA GLY A 84 -4.65 18.48 27.24
C GLY A 84 -3.17 18.74 26.97
N ARG A 85 -2.58 19.66 27.72
CA ARG A 85 -1.12 19.85 27.74
C ARG A 85 -0.51 18.48 28.08
N PRO A 86 0.41 17.92 27.27
CA PRO A 86 1.08 16.68 27.63
C PRO A 86 1.81 16.92 28.96
N GLU A 87 1.34 16.30 30.04
CA GLU A 87 2.04 16.35 31.31
C GLU A 87 3.34 15.57 31.14
N LEU A 88 4.45 16.30 31.03
CA LEU A 88 5.81 15.75 31.15
C LEU A 88 5.89 15.02 32.49
N GLY A 89 5.77 13.70 32.49
CA GLY A 89 5.88 12.85 33.67
C GLY A 89 4.68 11.95 33.99
N ALA A 90 3.57 12.01 33.24
CA ALA A 90 2.51 11.02 33.37
C ALA A 90 2.90 9.76 32.57
N GLU A 91 3.56 8.81 33.24
CA GLU A 91 3.99 7.53 32.67
C GLU A 91 2.83 6.80 31.95
N GLU A 92 2.87 6.73 30.61
CA GLU A 92 2.16 5.69 29.84
C GLU A 92 2.75 4.33 30.25
N GLY A 93 2.11 3.66 31.20
CA GLY A 93 2.56 2.41 31.79
C GLY A 93 3.06 1.39 30.76
N ALA A 94 4.36 1.07 30.84
CA ALA A 94 5.02 -0.09 30.24
C ALA A 94 4.87 -0.26 28.71
N VAL A 95 5.13 0.80 27.93
CA VAL A 95 5.40 0.65 26.49
C VAL A 95 6.81 0.06 26.31
N ARG A 96 6.91 -1.12 25.69
CA ARG A 96 8.21 -1.76 25.44
C ARG A 96 8.80 -1.23 24.14
N ARG A 97 10.01 -0.66 24.21
CA ARG A 97 10.81 -0.37 23.02
C ARG A 97 11.35 -1.69 22.47
N VAL A 98 11.16 -1.92 21.17
CA VAL A 98 11.45 -3.19 20.51
C VAL A 98 12.46 -2.93 19.41
N ALA A 99 13.53 -3.72 19.38
CA ALA A 99 14.57 -3.61 18.35
C ALA A 99 14.03 -4.10 17.00
N ILE A 100 14.53 -3.55 15.88
CA ILE A 100 14.01 -3.85 14.54
C ILE A 100 14.12 -5.34 14.19
N GLU A 101 15.10 -6.04 14.73
CA GLU A 101 15.30 -7.48 14.55
C GLU A 101 14.15 -8.30 15.17
N GLN A 102 13.56 -7.81 16.27
CA GLN A 102 12.38 -8.43 16.87
C GLN A 102 11.13 -8.12 16.05
N VAL A 103 11.02 -6.93 15.47
CA VAL A 103 9.94 -6.57 14.54
C VAL A 103 9.98 -7.48 13.30
N LEU A 104 11.16 -7.68 12.69
CA LEU A 104 11.35 -8.55 11.53
C LEU A 104 11.01 -10.03 11.79
N LYS A 105 11.11 -10.49 13.04
CA LYS A 105 10.76 -11.86 13.43
C LYS A 105 9.27 -12.08 13.67
N VAL A 106 8.56 -11.02 14.04
CA VAL A 106 7.15 -11.11 14.49
C VAL A 106 6.20 -10.64 13.41
N CYS A 107 6.51 -9.52 12.75
CA CYS A 107 5.65 -8.92 11.76
C CYS A 107 5.72 -9.71 10.45
N PRO A 108 4.57 -10.07 9.83
CA PRO A 108 4.57 -10.76 8.56
C PRO A 108 5.15 -9.88 7.46
N VAL A 109 6.03 -10.44 6.62
CA VAL A 109 6.50 -9.78 5.41
C VAL A 109 5.37 -9.83 4.37
N VAL A 110 4.88 -8.65 3.96
CA VAL A 110 3.76 -8.55 3.00
C VAL A 110 4.28 -8.39 1.59
N LEU A 111 5.24 -7.46 1.38
CA LEU A 111 5.84 -7.20 0.08
C LEU A 111 7.35 -7.00 0.22
N THR A 112 8.06 -7.23 -0.89
CA THR A 112 9.47 -6.93 -1.10
C THR A 112 9.63 -6.26 -2.47
N GLU A 113 10.85 -5.86 -2.86
CA GLU A 113 11.13 -5.27 -4.17
C GLU A 113 10.65 -6.13 -5.36
N GLN A 114 10.64 -7.46 -5.23
CA GLN A 114 10.19 -8.39 -6.28
C GLN A 114 8.70 -8.24 -6.59
N HIS A 115 7.92 -7.73 -5.64
CA HIS A 115 6.47 -7.58 -5.73
C HIS A 115 6.04 -6.19 -6.21
N ILE A 116 7.01 -5.33 -6.49
CA ILE A 116 6.79 -3.94 -6.90
C ILE A 116 7.31 -3.81 -8.33
N GLN A 117 6.42 -3.40 -9.22
CA GLN A 117 6.72 -3.18 -10.63
C GLN A 117 7.46 -1.85 -10.83
N ASP A 118 6.98 -0.79 -10.18
CA ASP A 118 7.53 0.55 -10.36
C ASP A 118 7.28 1.43 -9.12
N VAL A 119 8.14 2.42 -8.91
CA VAL A 119 8.05 3.40 -7.82
C VAL A 119 8.42 4.78 -8.35
N TRP A 120 7.58 5.78 -8.09
CA TRP A 120 7.86 7.15 -8.48
C TRP A 120 7.39 8.15 -7.42
N LEU A 121 7.92 9.36 -7.53
CA LEU A 121 7.62 10.49 -6.67
C LEU A 121 6.63 11.43 -7.36
N GLU A 122 5.62 11.90 -6.63
CA GLU A 122 4.75 12.99 -7.05
C GLU A 122 4.86 14.12 -6.01
N ARG A 123 5.12 15.35 -6.46
CA ARG A 123 5.04 16.54 -5.61
C ARG A 123 3.63 17.11 -5.71
N ARG A 124 2.98 17.34 -4.57
CA ARG A 124 1.65 17.92 -4.48
C ARG A 124 1.66 19.17 -3.63
N GLU A 125 0.85 20.13 -4.05
CA GLU A 125 0.57 21.31 -3.25
C GLU A 125 -0.59 21.01 -2.29
N ALA A 126 -0.43 21.39 -1.03
CA ALA A 126 -1.48 21.28 -0.04
C ALA A 126 -2.24 22.60 0.05
N GLU A 127 -3.34 22.71 -0.72
CA GLU A 127 -4.21 23.90 -0.70
C GLU A 127 -4.74 24.23 0.71
N VAL A 128 -4.79 23.26 1.61
CA VAL A 128 -5.38 23.37 2.97
C VAL A 128 -4.32 23.54 4.07
N LEU A 129 -3.04 23.26 3.81
CA LEU A 129 -1.97 23.30 4.83
C LEU A 129 -1.25 24.64 4.82
N ARG A 130 -1.82 25.63 5.51
CA ARG A 130 -1.30 27.01 5.59
C ARG A 130 0.18 27.13 6.03
N ALA A 131 0.78 26.11 6.64
CA ALA A 131 2.15 26.14 7.18
C ALA A 131 3.21 25.44 6.32
N ARG A 132 2.81 24.52 5.41
CA ARG A 132 3.71 23.85 4.47
C ARG A 132 2.97 23.67 3.15
N PRO A 133 3.30 24.46 2.11
CA PRO A 133 2.53 24.48 0.87
C PRO A 133 2.66 23.18 0.07
N GLU A 134 3.62 22.32 0.41
CA GLU A 134 3.99 21.19 -0.42
C GLU A 134 4.24 19.92 0.40
N TYR A 135 3.86 18.80 -0.18
CA TYR A 135 4.16 17.47 0.30
C TYR A 135 4.43 16.55 -0.88
N PHE A 136 5.14 15.47 -0.59
CA PHE A 136 5.51 14.44 -1.53
C PHE A 136 4.66 13.20 -1.30
N VAL A 137 4.37 12.51 -2.39
CA VAL A 137 3.69 11.21 -2.40
C VAL A 137 4.60 10.22 -3.11
N VAL A 138 4.96 9.14 -2.41
CA VAL A 138 5.64 8.02 -3.06
C VAL A 138 4.59 7.03 -3.51
N HIS A 139 4.56 6.80 -4.81
CA HIS A 139 3.65 5.87 -5.46
C HIS A 139 4.34 4.54 -5.70
N LEU A 140 3.66 3.45 -5.36
CA LEU A 140 4.09 2.10 -5.69
C LEU A 140 3.07 1.47 -6.63
N ARG A 141 3.55 0.94 -7.74
CA ARG A 141 2.80 0.06 -8.62
C ARG A 141 3.22 -1.38 -8.35
N LEU A 142 2.25 -2.23 -8.03
CA LEU A 142 2.51 -3.59 -7.62
C LEU A 142 2.43 -4.54 -8.81
N THR A 143 3.19 -5.63 -8.75
CA THR A 143 3.01 -6.76 -9.67
C THR A 143 1.67 -7.45 -9.37
N PRO A 144 1.17 -8.32 -10.27
CA PRO A 144 -0.01 -9.14 -9.98
C PRO A 144 0.12 -9.86 -8.62
N GLU A 145 1.23 -10.53 -8.37
CA GLU A 145 1.47 -11.18 -7.08
C GLU A 145 1.48 -10.20 -5.91
N GLY A 146 2.12 -9.03 -6.04
CA GLY A 146 2.10 -8.00 -5.00
C GLY A 146 0.70 -7.53 -4.65
N ARG A 147 -0.18 -7.35 -5.65
CA ARG A 147 -1.59 -6.97 -5.43
C ARG A 147 -2.35 -8.06 -4.68
N ALA A 148 -2.16 -9.33 -5.07
CA ALA A 148 -2.78 -10.46 -4.37
C ALA A 148 -2.32 -10.52 -2.91
N ARG A 149 -1.01 -10.38 -2.64
CA ARG A 149 -0.45 -10.38 -1.28
C ARG A 149 -1.04 -9.29 -0.40
N LEU A 150 -1.04 -8.05 -0.90
CA LEU A 150 -1.58 -6.92 -0.15
C LEU A 150 -3.09 -7.08 0.10
N TRP A 151 -3.84 -7.56 -0.89
CA TRP A 151 -5.27 -7.83 -0.75
C TRP A 151 -5.56 -8.94 0.28
N HIS A 152 -4.82 -10.04 0.25
CA HIS A 152 -4.94 -11.12 1.22
C HIS A 152 -4.60 -10.65 2.64
N TYR A 153 -3.53 -9.86 2.81
CA TYR A 153 -3.20 -9.25 4.09
C TYR A 153 -4.34 -8.34 4.58
N ALA A 154 -4.83 -7.44 3.71
CA ALA A 154 -5.91 -6.52 4.07
C ALA A 154 -7.20 -7.25 4.45
N ARG A 155 -7.57 -8.33 3.76
CA ARG A 155 -8.72 -9.16 4.15
C ARG A 155 -8.53 -9.86 5.48
N THR A 156 -7.31 -10.29 5.78
CA THR A 156 -7.00 -11.04 6.99
C THR A 156 -6.99 -10.15 8.22
N TYR A 157 -6.51 -8.91 8.11
CA TYR A 157 -6.28 -8.03 9.27
C TYR A 157 -7.16 -6.77 9.28
N VAL A 158 -7.45 -6.17 8.12
CA VAL A 158 -8.20 -4.90 8.01
C VAL A 158 -9.72 -5.12 7.96
N ALA A 159 -10.19 -6.10 7.20
CA ALA A 159 -11.62 -6.37 7.00
C ALA A 159 -12.23 -7.32 8.04
N ARG A 160 -11.66 -7.39 9.24
CA ARG A 160 -12.23 -8.21 10.32
C ARG A 160 -13.57 -7.62 10.78
N PRO A 161 -14.61 -8.45 11.04
CA PRO A 161 -15.83 -7.98 11.65
C PRO A 161 -15.52 -7.40 13.03
N ARG A 162 -15.93 -6.16 13.26
CA ARG A 162 -15.72 -5.41 14.51
C ARG A 162 -16.96 -5.49 15.39
N ALA A 163 -16.76 -5.53 16.69
CA ALA A 163 -17.88 -5.40 17.62
C ALA A 163 -18.47 -3.99 17.56
N LEU A 164 -19.78 -3.86 17.79
CA LEU A 164 -20.45 -2.57 17.84
C LEU A 164 -19.80 -1.69 18.93
N GLY A 165 -19.22 -0.56 18.52
CA GLY A 165 -18.55 0.40 19.42
C GLY A 165 -17.02 0.34 19.41
N GLU A 166 -16.38 -0.62 18.71
CA GLU A 166 -14.93 -0.61 18.53
C GLU A 166 -14.50 0.55 17.61
N PRO A 167 -13.54 1.40 18.01
CA PRO A 167 -13.04 2.46 17.15
C PRO A 167 -12.35 1.86 15.91
N PRO A 168 -12.40 2.53 14.75
CA PRO A 168 -11.70 2.04 13.59
C PRO A 168 -10.19 2.03 13.85
N THR A 169 -9.61 0.85 13.88
CA THR A 169 -8.15 0.68 13.94
C THR A 169 -7.60 0.81 12.53
N ASP A 170 -6.72 1.79 12.35
CA ASP A 170 -5.91 1.92 11.15
C ASP A 170 -4.82 0.84 11.20
N GLU A 171 -4.88 -0.10 10.26
CA GLU A 171 -3.80 -1.06 10.06
C GLU A 171 -2.66 -0.37 9.30
N ARG A 172 -1.42 -0.70 9.66
CA ARG A 172 -0.24 -0.04 9.08
C ARG A 172 0.64 -1.06 8.38
N LEU A 173 1.27 -0.63 7.30
CA LEU A 173 2.49 -1.29 6.82
C LEU A 173 3.67 -0.57 7.44
N LEU A 174 4.76 -1.27 7.72
CA LEU A 174 6.05 -0.67 8.05
C LEU A 174 6.98 -0.84 6.85
N LEU A 175 7.39 0.28 6.26
CA LEU A 175 8.39 0.30 5.21
C LEU A 175 9.79 0.28 5.80
N ILE A 176 10.57 -0.69 5.37
CA ILE A 176 11.97 -0.86 5.71
C ILE A 176 12.81 -0.75 4.44
N VAL A 177 13.81 0.12 4.47
CA VAL A 177 14.83 0.26 3.44
C VAL A 177 16.19 0.09 4.11
N ASP A 178 17.01 -0.83 3.60
CA ASP A 178 18.35 -1.14 4.12
C ASP A 178 18.36 -1.38 5.65
N LYS A 179 17.37 -2.14 6.14
CA LYS A 179 17.12 -2.47 7.56
C LYS A 179 16.73 -1.29 8.46
N GLN A 180 16.49 -0.11 7.89
CA GLN A 180 16.00 1.05 8.63
C GLN A 180 14.50 1.26 8.37
N PRO A 181 13.69 1.53 9.41
CA PRO A 181 12.28 1.88 9.24
C PRO A 181 12.12 3.33 8.80
N TRP A 182 11.40 3.56 7.69
CA TRP A 182 11.25 4.89 7.08
C TRP A 182 9.84 5.46 7.15
N ALA A 183 8.82 4.62 6.94
CA ALA A 183 7.44 5.08 6.90
C ALA A 183 6.48 4.00 7.40
N ALA A 184 5.32 4.44 7.91
CA ALA A 184 4.26 3.52 8.29
C ALA A 184 2.92 3.88 7.63
N PRO A 185 2.75 3.67 6.31
CA PRO A 185 1.53 4.04 5.61
C PRO A 185 0.32 3.25 6.14
N ILE A 186 -0.82 3.93 6.21
CA ILE A 186 -2.09 3.36 6.65
C ILE A 186 -2.72 2.58 5.49
N ILE A 187 -3.14 1.34 5.75
CA ILE A 187 -3.97 0.56 4.84
C ILE A 187 -5.43 0.77 5.21
N ARG A 188 -6.22 1.25 4.24
CA ARG A 188 -7.67 1.40 4.38
C ARG A 188 -8.39 0.09 4.09
N SER A 189 -9.59 -0.07 4.66
CA SER A 189 -10.47 -1.22 4.42
C SER A 189 -10.85 -1.41 2.95
N GLU A 190 -10.83 -0.34 2.15
CA GLU A 190 -11.02 -0.37 0.70
C GLU A 190 -10.08 -1.38 0.02
N VAL A 191 -8.83 -1.50 0.49
CA VAL A 191 -7.83 -2.43 -0.06
C VAL A 191 -8.27 -3.89 0.08
N ALA A 192 -9.09 -4.21 1.10
CA ALA A 192 -9.63 -5.55 1.29
C ALA A 192 -10.85 -5.85 0.39
N SER A 193 -11.40 -4.85 -0.29
CA SER A 193 -12.56 -5.02 -1.16
C SER A 193 -12.20 -5.76 -2.44
N SER A 194 -13.14 -6.53 -2.99
CA SER A 194 -12.97 -7.13 -4.32
C SER A 194 -12.95 -6.07 -5.43
N TRP A 195 -13.59 -4.93 -5.20
CA TRP A 195 -13.57 -3.79 -6.12
C TRP A 195 -12.17 -3.19 -6.28
N TRP A 196 -11.44 -2.99 -5.18
CA TRP A 196 -10.06 -2.51 -5.21
C TRP A 196 -9.18 -3.45 -6.04
N LEU A 197 -9.27 -4.77 -5.79
CA LEU A 197 -8.46 -5.73 -6.54
C LEU A 197 -8.83 -5.72 -8.04
N LEU A 198 -10.12 -5.65 -8.36
CA LEU A 198 -10.63 -5.61 -9.72
C LEU A 198 -10.16 -4.34 -10.47
N SER A 199 -10.24 -3.17 -9.83
CA SER A 199 -9.83 -1.90 -10.44
C SER A 199 -8.32 -1.87 -10.74
N ARG A 200 -7.51 -2.52 -9.91
CA ARG A 200 -6.04 -2.62 -10.12
C ARG A 200 -5.67 -3.69 -11.13
N ALA A 201 -6.35 -4.82 -11.14
CA ALA A 201 -6.22 -5.83 -12.18
C ALA A 201 -6.54 -5.26 -13.57
N ALA A 202 -7.51 -4.35 -13.62
CA ALA A 202 -7.92 -3.64 -14.82
C ALA A 202 -6.97 -2.50 -15.24
N ALA A 203 -5.90 -2.22 -14.47
CA ALA A 203 -4.99 -1.09 -14.68
C ALA A 203 -5.69 0.28 -14.79
N LEU A 204 -6.89 0.40 -14.19
CA LEU A 204 -7.67 1.64 -14.19
C LEU A 204 -7.04 2.73 -13.32
N GLN A 205 -6.10 2.36 -12.46
CA GLN A 205 -5.37 3.25 -11.59
C GLN A 205 -3.87 2.98 -11.73
N THR A 206 -3.09 4.06 -11.81
CA THR A 206 -1.65 4.00 -12.08
C THR A 206 -0.85 3.57 -10.85
N SER A 207 -1.22 4.07 -9.67
CA SER A 207 -0.54 3.84 -8.38
C SER A 207 -1.37 2.99 -7.43
N ASP A 208 -0.87 1.81 -7.06
CA ASP A 208 -1.57 0.81 -6.23
C ASP A 208 -1.48 1.12 -4.72
N VAL A 209 -0.33 1.61 -4.27
CA VAL A 209 -0.11 2.07 -2.90
C VAL A 209 0.49 3.48 -2.94
N GLN A 210 0.08 4.32 -1.98
CA GLN A 210 0.59 5.67 -1.81
C GLN A 210 1.11 5.83 -0.39
N ILE A 211 2.34 6.32 -0.27
CA ILE A 211 2.92 6.74 1.00
C ILE A 211 2.83 8.25 1.02
N GLN A 212 1.90 8.76 1.83
CA GLN A 212 1.61 10.18 1.94
C GLN A 212 1.03 10.54 3.31
N PRO A 213 1.11 11.81 3.72
CA PRO A 213 1.96 12.86 3.12
C PRO A 213 3.42 12.69 3.54
N ILE A 214 4.42 12.90 2.67
CA ILE A 214 5.83 12.98 3.09
C ILE A 214 6.28 14.44 2.94
N PHE A 215 6.72 15.09 4.01
CA PHE A 215 7.07 16.52 3.95
C PHE A 215 8.55 16.79 3.68
N ASP A 216 9.38 15.76 3.76
CA ASP A 216 10.81 15.85 3.52
C ASP A 216 11.13 15.19 2.18
N GLU A 217 11.67 15.97 1.26
CA GLU A 217 12.04 15.51 -0.07
C GLU A 217 13.17 14.46 -0.03
N GLU A 218 14.12 14.59 0.90
CA GLU A 218 15.24 13.66 1.04
C GLU A 218 14.74 12.28 1.44
N ILE A 219 13.78 12.22 2.38
CA ILE A 219 13.12 10.97 2.78
C ILE A 219 12.41 10.34 1.60
N ALA A 220 11.64 11.13 0.85
CA ALA A 220 10.87 10.62 -0.28
C ALA A 220 11.79 10.07 -1.38
N ASN A 221 12.87 10.78 -1.69
CA ASN A 221 13.91 10.33 -2.61
C ASN A 221 14.65 9.10 -2.10
N GLU A 222 14.95 9.00 -0.82
CA GLU A 222 15.65 7.85 -0.26
C GLU A 222 14.81 6.57 -0.33
N ILE A 223 13.49 6.67 -0.17
CA ILE A 223 12.58 5.54 -0.39
C ILE A 223 12.63 5.06 -1.85
N VAL A 224 12.52 5.99 -2.81
CA VAL A 224 12.54 5.66 -4.25
C VAL A 224 13.91 5.08 -4.65
N ASN A 225 15.00 5.74 -4.24
CA ASN A 225 16.36 5.29 -4.50
C ASN A 225 16.65 3.94 -3.84
N GLY A 226 16.18 3.75 -2.61
CA GLY A 226 16.25 2.49 -1.87
C GLY A 226 15.62 1.33 -2.62
N PHE A 227 14.43 1.54 -3.19
CA PHE A 227 13.80 0.54 -4.07
C PHE A 227 14.68 0.20 -5.28
N HIS A 228 15.19 1.20 -6.00
CA HIS A 228 16.05 0.96 -7.16
C HIS A 228 17.39 0.30 -6.80
N ARG A 229 17.94 0.57 -5.61
CA ARG A 229 19.13 -0.13 -5.09
C ARG A 229 18.80 -1.60 -4.82
N ALA A 230 17.71 -1.88 -4.09
CA ALA A 230 17.27 -3.24 -3.81
C ALA A 230 16.99 -4.05 -5.09
N GLN A 231 16.32 -3.46 -6.07
CA GLN A 231 16.05 -4.12 -7.35
C GLN A 231 17.34 -4.46 -8.12
N ARG A 232 18.35 -3.57 -8.09
CA ARG A 232 19.66 -3.86 -8.70
C ARG A 232 20.41 -4.97 -7.98
N LEU A 233 20.36 -5.02 -6.66
CA LEU A 233 20.98 -6.09 -5.86
C LEU A 233 20.32 -7.44 -6.14
N ALA A 234 18.98 -7.50 -6.09
CA ALA A 234 18.23 -8.72 -6.39
C ALA A 234 18.50 -9.25 -7.81
N ARG A 235 18.69 -8.37 -8.79
CA ARG A 235 19.07 -8.76 -10.16
C ARG A 235 20.52 -9.27 -10.26
N LYS A 236 21.45 -8.73 -9.47
CA LYS A 236 22.85 -9.18 -9.45
C LYS A 236 23.00 -10.55 -8.78
N GLU A 237 22.25 -10.80 -7.71
CA GLU A 237 22.23 -12.10 -7.03
C GLU A 237 21.54 -13.20 -7.87
N ALA A 238 20.71 -12.82 -8.85
CA ALA A 238 20.03 -13.74 -9.75
C ALA A 238 20.87 -14.18 -10.98
N VAL A 239 22.08 -13.64 -11.16
CA VAL A 239 23.01 -14.07 -12.22
C VAL A 239 24.07 -14.99 -11.59
N PRO A 240 24.03 -16.31 -11.86
CA PRO A 240 25.06 -17.24 -11.43
C PRO A 240 26.40 -17.06 -12.16
#